data_AF-A0A855N875-F1
#
_entry.id   AF-A0A855N875-F1
#
_cell.length_a   1.000
_cell.length_b   1.000
_cell.length_c   1.000
_cell.angle_alpha   90.00
_cell.angle_beta   90.00
_cell.angle_gamma   90.00
#
_symmetry.space_group_name_H-M   'P 1'
#
loop_
_entity.id
_entity.type
_entity.pdbx_description
1 polymer ?
#
loop_
_entity_poly.entity_id
_entity_poly.type
_entity_poly.pdbx_seq_one_letter_code
_entity_poly.pdbx_strand_id
1 'polypeptide(L)'
;MKPLVFLLVMAGIFAGCVGSSSSPENQEVVIQKVDKDDLRNIIKEDKMLADMEIAPEAIFSVIGEGIPPMDTVSPAQAKALAKRAAMVDGYRQLASKLFGVKVNGKETVKDAMLKSSVIEARVNGLIKNAAVINQDFKDGLYRVEMELKLDKDKWQELFAY
;
A
#
# COMPACT_ATOMS: atom_id res chain seq x y z
N MET A 1 16.89 32.19 45.76
CA MET A 1 18.02 32.00 44.83
C MET A 1 17.55 32.44 43.45
N LYS A 2 18.43 33.11 42.69
CA LYS A 2 18.11 34.02 41.57
C LYS A 2 17.64 33.33 40.26
N PRO A 3 17.04 34.11 39.34
CA PRO A 3 16.19 33.69 38.22
C PRO A 3 16.87 33.86 36.84
N LEU A 4 16.17 33.56 35.73
CA LEU A 4 16.53 34.06 34.40
C LEU A 4 15.32 34.04 33.43
N VAL A 5 14.70 35.21 33.26
CA VAL A 5 13.85 35.56 32.10
C VAL A 5 14.33 36.94 31.66
N PHE A 6 14.74 37.07 30.40
CA PHE A 6 15.23 38.31 29.81
C PHE A 6 14.19 38.81 28.81
N LEU A 7 13.64 40.00 29.05
CA LEU A 7 12.73 40.74 28.19
C LEU A 7 13.21 42.20 28.18
N LEU A 8 13.64 42.69 27.02
CA LEU A 8 14.15 44.04 26.75
C LEU A 8 14.22 44.18 25.21
N VAL A 9 13.83 45.24 24.49
CA VAL A 9 13.23 46.55 24.79
C VAL A 9 12.70 47.12 23.47
N MET A 10 11.56 47.81 23.53
CA MET A 10 11.03 48.69 22.47
C MET A 10 11.24 50.15 22.90
N ALA A 11 11.90 50.95 22.06
CA ALA A 11 11.86 52.43 22.09
C ALA A 11 12.39 52.96 20.74
N GLY A 12 11.52 53.49 19.87
CA GLY A 12 11.41 54.93 19.55
C GLY A 12 12.24 55.28 18.30
N ILE A 13 11.84 56.09 17.31
CA ILE A 13 11.26 57.44 17.36
C ILE A 13 10.69 57.81 15.96
N PHE A 14 9.48 58.38 15.99
CA PHE A 14 8.88 59.47 15.19
C PHE A 14 9.24 59.83 13.73
N ALA A 15 8.14 59.98 12.97
CA ALA A 15 7.72 61.14 12.17
C ALA A 15 8.14 61.28 10.68
N GLY A 16 7.11 61.40 9.82
CA GLY A 16 7.15 62.25 8.63
C GLY A 16 6.59 61.61 7.35
N CYS A 17 5.31 61.83 7.05
CA CYS A 17 4.78 61.72 5.69
C CYS A 17 5.14 62.99 4.89
N VAL A 18 5.73 62.84 3.70
CA VAL A 18 5.58 63.81 2.60
C VAL A 18 5.75 63.08 1.28
N GLY A 19 4.78 63.25 0.38
CA GLY A 19 4.79 62.65 -0.95
C GLY A 19 5.62 63.46 -1.93
N SER A 20 6.28 62.77 -2.87
CA SER A 20 6.38 63.22 -4.26
C SER A 20 6.80 62.04 -5.16
N SER A 21 6.18 62.04 -6.32
CA SER A 21 6.32 61.17 -7.48
C SER A 21 7.75 60.92 -7.96
N SER A 22 8.06 59.69 -8.38
CA SER A 22 9.02 59.43 -9.47
C SER A 22 8.79 58.05 -10.14
N SER A 23 9.04 58.04 -11.45
CA SER A 23 8.88 57.03 -12.51
C SER A 23 9.49 55.63 -12.26
N PRO A 24 9.13 54.62 -13.08
CA PRO A 24 9.69 53.26 -12.95
C PRO A 24 11.13 53.23 -13.48
N GLU A 25 12.05 52.66 -12.71
CA GLU A 25 13.42 52.35 -13.15
C GLU A 25 13.59 50.83 -13.25
N ASN A 26 14.11 50.42 -14.40
CA ASN A 26 14.40 49.05 -14.84
C ASN A 26 15.15 48.25 -13.74
N GLN A 27 14.54 47.17 -13.23
CA GLN A 27 15.32 46.11 -12.59
C GLN A 27 15.87 45.21 -13.70
N GLU A 28 17.18 45.35 -13.93
CA GLU A 28 17.96 44.46 -14.77
C GLU A 28 17.79 43.02 -14.27
N VAL A 29 17.04 42.21 -15.03
CA VAL A 29 17.01 40.77 -14.81
C VAL A 29 18.42 40.27 -15.11
N VAL A 30 19.18 39.95 -14.06
CA VAL A 30 20.44 39.22 -14.21
C VAL A 30 20.09 37.83 -14.70
N ILE A 31 20.07 37.66 -16.02
CA ILE A 31 19.92 36.36 -16.66
C ILE A 31 21.24 35.64 -16.43
N GLN A 32 21.28 34.79 -15.40
CA GLN A 32 22.36 33.84 -15.23
C GLN A 32 22.39 32.95 -16.48
N LYS A 33 23.41 33.15 -17.33
CA LYS A 33 23.64 32.31 -18.51
C LYS A 33 24.04 30.93 -17.99
N VAL A 34 23.05 30.08 -17.81
CA VAL A 34 23.27 28.66 -17.50
C VAL A 34 23.72 27.99 -18.79
N ASP A 35 24.89 27.37 -18.77
CA ASP A 35 25.38 26.63 -19.93
C ASP A 35 24.48 25.42 -20.18
N LYS A 36 24.28 25.09 -21.46
CA LYS A 36 23.41 23.97 -21.86
C LYS A 36 23.88 22.63 -21.30
N ASP A 37 25.18 22.51 -21.03
CA ASP A 37 25.79 21.32 -20.46
C ASP A 37 25.55 21.20 -18.95
N ASP A 38 25.45 22.33 -18.22
CA ASP A 38 25.03 22.34 -16.82
C ASP A 38 23.58 21.92 -16.68
N LEU A 39 22.70 22.40 -17.57
CA LEU A 39 21.31 21.96 -17.63
C LEU A 39 21.19 20.45 -17.90
N ARG A 40 22.05 19.89 -18.76
CA ARG A 40 22.08 18.43 -19.03
C ARG A 40 22.55 17.63 -17.82
N ASN A 41 23.49 18.15 -17.05
CA ASN A 41 23.99 17.49 -15.85
C ASN A 41 22.94 17.53 -14.73
N ILE A 42 22.26 18.66 -14.54
CA ILE A 42 21.15 18.78 -13.58
C ILE A 42 19.98 17.86 -13.97
N ILE A 43 19.60 17.83 -15.26
CA ILE A 43 18.54 16.92 -15.74
C ILE A 43 18.96 15.46 -15.57
N LYS A 44 20.24 15.11 -15.77
CA LYS A 44 20.73 13.76 -15.51
C LYS A 44 20.71 13.44 -14.03
N GLU A 45 21.15 14.35 -13.16
CA GLU A 45 21.15 14.17 -11.71
C GLU A 45 19.72 14.04 -11.15
N ASP A 46 18.78 14.91 -11.55
CA ASP A 46 17.36 14.78 -11.20
C ASP A 46 16.74 13.48 -11.74
N LYS A 47 17.17 13.03 -12.92
CA LYS A 47 16.74 11.75 -13.50
C LYS A 47 17.38 10.55 -12.79
N MET A 48 18.57 10.70 -12.20
CA MET A 48 19.20 9.69 -11.33
C MET A 48 18.62 9.70 -9.92
N LEU A 49 18.07 10.82 -9.44
CA LEU A 49 17.27 10.89 -8.22
C LEU A 49 15.88 10.28 -8.41
N ALA A 50 15.32 10.38 -9.62
CA ALA A 50 14.08 9.71 -9.99
C ALA A 50 14.23 8.17 -10.05
N ASP A 51 15.42 7.63 -10.37
CA ASP A 51 15.70 6.18 -10.33
C ASP A 51 15.85 5.62 -8.90
N MET A 52 15.74 6.45 -7.87
CA MET A 52 15.37 6.00 -6.52
C MET A 52 13.84 5.86 -6.42
N GLU A 53 13.24 5.25 -7.44
CA GLU A 53 11.85 4.82 -7.41
C GLU A 53 11.72 3.87 -6.22
N ILE A 54 10.91 4.27 -5.24
CA ILE A 54 10.30 3.33 -4.30
C ILE A 54 9.63 2.31 -5.21
N ALA A 55 10.31 1.16 -5.41
CA ALA A 55 9.78 0.08 -6.24
C ALA A 55 8.32 -0.08 -5.84
N PRO A 56 7.36 0.05 -6.77
CA PRO A 56 5.96 0.09 -6.39
C PRO A 56 5.63 -1.24 -5.72
N GLU A 57 5.66 -1.30 -4.39
CA GLU A 57 5.35 -2.53 -3.68
C GLU A 57 3.85 -2.79 -3.86
N ALA A 58 3.50 -3.87 -4.56
CA ALA A 58 2.15 -4.36 -4.64
C ALA A 58 1.80 -5.03 -3.31
N ILE A 59 0.85 -4.44 -2.60
CA ILE A 59 0.34 -4.96 -1.33
C ILE A 59 -0.99 -5.67 -1.58
N PHE A 60 -1.06 -6.95 -1.25
CA PHE A 60 -2.27 -7.75 -1.31
C PHE A 60 -2.75 -8.07 0.09
N SER A 61 -3.91 -7.54 0.47
CA SER A 61 -4.55 -7.87 1.74
C SER A 61 -5.77 -8.78 1.55
N VAL A 62 -6.00 -9.66 2.52
CA VAL A 62 -7.17 -10.54 2.61
C VAL A 62 -7.62 -10.71 4.04
N ILE A 63 -8.87 -11.12 4.20
CA ILE A 63 -9.46 -11.46 5.50
C ILE A 63 -9.90 -12.92 5.42
N GLY A 64 -9.18 -13.80 6.11
CA GLY A 64 -9.54 -15.21 6.25
C GLY A 64 -10.45 -15.43 7.45
N GLU A 65 -11.44 -16.30 7.30
CA GLU A 65 -12.39 -16.63 8.36
C GLU A 65 -12.43 -18.14 8.63
N GLY A 66 -12.60 -18.51 9.90
CA GLY A 66 -12.55 -19.89 10.33
C GLY A 66 -13.39 -20.16 11.57
N ILE A 67 -14.16 -21.24 11.52
CA ILE A 67 -15.02 -21.71 12.61
C ILE A 67 -14.49 -23.07 13.06
N PRO A 68 -14.43 -23.35 14.37
CA PRO A 68 -14.06 -24.68 14.84
C PRO A 68 -15.14 -25.71 14.51
N PRO A 69 -14.77 -26.98 14.34
CA PRO A 69 -15.75 -28.04 14.18
C PRO A 69 -16.56 -28.23 15.47
N MET A 70 -17.70 -28.90 15.38
CA MET A 70 -18.62 -29.07 16.52
C MET A 70 -18.08 -30.03 17.61
N ASP A 71 -17.09 -30.84 17.28
CA ASP A 71 -16.55 -31.94 18.09
C ASP A 71 -15.23 -31.58 18.82
N THR A 72 -15.11 -30.35 19.33
CA THR A 72 -13.91 -29.92 20.06
C THR A 72 -13.92 -30.38 21.51
N VAL A 73 -12.78 -30.90 22.00
CA VAL A 73 -12.61 -31.39 23.37
C VAL A 73 -12.43 -30.25 24.38
N SER A 74 -11.85 -29.13 23.97
CA SER A 74 -11.65 -27.96 24.85
C SER A 74 -11.83 -26.62 24.12
N PRO A 75 -12.18 -25.54 24.84
CA PRO A 75 -12.25 -24.20 24.25
C PRO A 75 -10.92 -23.74 23.64
N ALA A 76 -9.80 -24.13 24.24
CA ALA A 76 -8.46 -23.84 23.70
C ALA A 76 -8.21 -24.56 22.37
N GLN A 77 -8.61 -25.84 22.27
CA GLN A 77 -8.54 -26.60 21.03
C GLN A 77 -9.44 -25.99 19.94
N ALA A 78 -10.66 -25.61 20.29
CA ALA A 78 -11.58 -24.93 19.38
C ALA A 78 -10.95 -23.67 18.80
N LYS A 79 -10.40 -22.79 19.66
CA LYS A 79 -9.71 -21.57 19.21
C LYS A 79 -8.53 -21.86 18.29
N ALA A 80 -7.72 -22.88 18.59
CA ALA A 80 -6.58 -23.27 17.77
C ALA A 80 -6.99 -23.80 16.38
N LEU A 81 -8.05 -24.61 16.33
CA LEU A 81 -8.61 -25.13 15.07
C LEU A 81 -9.23 -24.03 14.23
N ALA A 82 -10.01 -23.13 14.85
CA ALA A 82 -10.59 -21.97 14.20
C ALA A 82 -9.52 -21.06 13.59
N LYS A 83 -8.44 -20.78 14.35
CA LYS A 83 -7.28 -20.04 13.83
C LYS A 83 -6.66 -20.72 12.61
N ARG A 84 -6.49 -22.04 12.64
CA ARG A 84 -5.93 -22.79 11.49
C ARG A 84 -6.82 -22.69 10.27
N ALA A 85 -8.14 -22.86 10.44
CA ALA A 85 -9.11 -22.72 9.36
C ALA A 85 -9.05 -21.31 8.75
N ALA A 86 -9.03 -20.27 9.58
CA ALA A 86 -8.96 -18.88 9.13
C ALA A 86 -7.65 -18.57 8.36
N MET A 87 -6.51 -19.08 8.81
CA MET A 87 -5.25 -18.92 8.08
C MET A 87 -5.28 -19.61 6.72
N VAL A 88 -5.78 -20.85 6.65
CA VAL A 88 -5.90 -21.59 5.38
C VAL A 88 -6.84 -20.86 4.41
N ASP A 89 -7.94 -20.32 4.92
CA ASP A 89 -8.86 -19.52 4.13
C ASP A 89 -8.20 -18.22 3.61
N GLY A 90 -7.44 -17.54 4.46
CA GLY A 90 -6.64 -16.38 4.05
C GLY A 90 -5.65 -16.71 2.92
N TYR A 91 -4.88 -17.79 3.06
CA TYR A 91 -3.97 -18.24 2.01
C TYR A 91 -4.69 -18.60 0.71
N ARG A 92 -5.86 -19.25 0.78
CA ARG A 92 -6.68 -19.56 -0.39
C ARG A 92 -7.15 -18.29 -1.11
N GLN A 93 -7.55 -17.27 -0.36
CA GLN A 93 -7.96 -15.98 -0.91
C GLN A 93 -6.78 -15.24 -1.55
N LEU A 94 -5.62 -15.20 -0.88
CA LEU A 94 -4.39 -14.63 -1.46
C LEU A 94 -4.01 -15.35 -2.74
N ALA A 95 -4.09 -16.68 -2.75
CA ALA A 95 -3.69 -17.48 -3.91
C ALA A 95 -4.58 -17.16 -5.10
N SER A 96 -5.89 -17.07 -4.86
CA SER A 96 -6.87 -16.68 -5.88
C SER A 96 -6.58 -15.29 -6.46
N LYS A 97 -6.16 -14.32 -5.62
CA LYS A 97 -5.81 -12.97 -6.05
C LYS A 97 -4.50 -12.92 -6.85
N LEU A 98 -3.52 -13.74 -6.47
CA LEU A 98 -2.17 -13.70 -7.07
C LEU A 98 -2.04 -14.53 -8.34
N PHE A 99 -2.55 -15.76 -8.32
CA PHE A 99 -2.37 -16.74 -9.39
C PHE A 99 -3.60 -16.86 -10.30
N GLY A 100 -4.70 -16.21 -9.93
CA GLY A 100 -6.00 -16.41 -10.56
C GLY A 100 -6.61 -17.77 -10.24
N VAL A 101 -7.75 -18.05 -10.86
CA VAL A 101 -8.52 -19.28 -10.64
C VAL A 101 -8.77 -19.95 -11.99
N LYS A 102 -8.38 -21.21 -12.13
CA LYS A 102 -8.72 -22.00 -13.32
C LYS A 102 -10.08 -22.66 -13.10
N VAL A 103 -11.06 -22.25 -13.91
CA VAL A 103 -12.40 -22.82 -13.92
C VAL A 103 -12.52 -23.82 -15.06
N ASN A 104 -12.86 -25.07 -14.76
CA ASN A 104 -13.14 -26.08 -15.78
C ASN A 104 -14.64 -26.42 -15.74
N GLY A 105 -15.37 -26.07 -16.80
CA GLY A 105 -16.73 -26.53 -17.06
C GLY A 105 -16.75 -27.27 -18.40
N LYS A 106 -17.22 -28.53 -18.41
CA LYS A 106 -17.31 -29.33 -19.65
C LYS A 106 -18.66 -29.18 -20.37
N GLU A 107 -19.61 -28.46 -19.78
CA GLU A 107 -20.99 -28.32 -20.27
C GLU A 107 -21.28 -26.91 -20.78
N THR A 108 -22.22 -26.79 -21.71
CA THR A 108 -22.69 -25.50 -22.21
C THR A 108 -23.62 -24.83 -21.19
N VAL A 109 -23.71 -23.49 -21.20
CA VAL A 109 -24.55 -22.70 -20.25
C VAL A 109 -26.01 -23.18 -20.23
N LYS A 110 -26.52 -23.63 -21.39
CA LYS A 110 -27.88 -24.16 -21.54
C LYS A 110 -28.08 -25.48 -20.80
N ASP A 111 -27.08 -26.35 -20.79
CA ASP A 111 -27.14 -27.66 -20.13
C ASP A 111 -26.98 -27.53 -18.61
N ALA A 112 -26.16 -26.57 -18.15
CA ALA A 112 -25.97 -26.28 -16.73
C ALA A 112 -27.23 -25.75 -16.03
N MET A 113 -28.17 -25.15 -16.78
CA MET A 113 -29.45 -24.70 -16.22
C MET A 113 -30.47 -25.83 -16.06
N LEU A 114 -30.35 -26.90 -16.85
CA LEU A 114 -31.30 -28.01 -16.89
C LEU A 114 -30.84 -29.23 -16.08
N LYS A 115 -29.52 -29.40 -15.92
CA LYS A 115 -28.91 -30.49 -15.15
C LYS A 115 -28.16 -29.94 -13.94
N SER A 116 -28.12 -30.72 -12.86
CA SER A 116 -27.23 -30.45 -11.74
C SER A 116 -25.78 -30.58 -12.23
N SER A 117 -25.16 -29.45 -12.56
CA SER A 117 -23.78 -29.38 -13.03
C SER A 117 -22.86 -28.99 -11.88
N VAL A 118 -21.69 -29.62 -11.81
CA VAL A 118 -20.64 -29.28 -10.84
C VAL A 118 -19.52 -28.56 -11.58
N ILE A 119 -19.36 -27.28 -11.30
CA ILE A 119 -18.25 -26.46 -11.81
C ILE A 119 -17.13 -26.49 -10.76
N GLU A 120 -15.93 -26.88 -11.18
CA GLU A 120 -14.76 -26.94 -10.29
C GLU A 120 -13.79 -25.79 -10.59
N ALA A 121 -13.42 -25.07 -9.53
CA ALA A 121 -12.46 -23.98 -9.54
C ALA A 121 -11.22 -24.40 -8.74
N ARG A 122 -10.03 -24.35 -9.36
CA ARG A 122 -8.77 -24.72 -8.71
C ARG A 122 -7.78 -23.57 -8.75
N VAL A 123 -6.98 -23.47 -7.69
CA VAL A 123 -5.86 -22.54 -7.57
C VAL A 123 -4.60 -23.34 -7.26
N ASN A 124 -3.58 -23.19 -8.09
CA ASN A 124 -2.28 -23.84 -7.91
C ASN A 124 -1.23 -22.73 -7.82
N GLY A 125 -0.58 -22.60 -6.66
CA GLY A 125 0.44 -21.59 -6.45
C GLY A 125 1.12 -21.73 -5.10
N LEU A 126 2.36 -21.26 -5.01
CA LEU A 126 3.12 -21.22 -3.76
C LEU A 126 3.17 -19.78 -3.25
N ILE A 127 2.52 -19.52 -2.12
CA ILE A 127 2.60 -18.22 -1.44
C ILE A 127 3.74 -18.28 -0.43
N LYS A 128 4.67 -17.34 -0.52
CA LYS A 128 5.73 -17.12 0.46
C LYS A 128 5.57 -15.73 1.05
N ASN A 129 6.03 -15.54 2.29
CA ASN A 129 6.13 -14.25 2.95
C ASN A 129 4.80 -13.51 3.19
N ALA A 130 3.68 -14.23 3.32
CA ALA A 130 2.44 -13.62 3.81
C ALA A 130 2.56 -13.38 5.33
N ALA A 131 2.29 -12.15 5.76
CA ALA A 131 2.31 -11.76 7.16
C ALA A 131 0.88 -11.68 7.70
N VAL A 132 0.68 -12.06 8.96
CA VAL A 132 -0.58 -11.83 9.68
C VAL A 132 -0.49 -10.44 10.34
N ILE A 133 -1.35 -9.51 9.91
CA ILE A 133 -1.37 -8.15 10.42
C ILE A 133 -2.26 -8.06 11.66
N ASN A 134 -3.42 -8.71 11.60
CA ASN A 134 -4.38 -8.71 12.70
C ASN A 134 -5.06 -10.08 12.85
N GLN A 135 -5.50 -10.39 14.07
CA GLN A 135 -6.23 -11.62 14.37
C GLN A 135 -7.22 -11.40 15.53
N ASP A 136 -8.47 -11.77 15.31
CA ASP A 136 -9.55 -11.61 16.28
C ASP A 136 -10.32 -12.91 16.43
N PHE A 137 -10.78 -13.21 17.64
CA PHE A 137 -11.67 -14.34 17.91
C PHE A 137 -12.87 -13.87 18.71
N LYS A 138 -14.05 -13.94 18.09
CA LYS A 138 -15.30 -13.48 18.67
C LYS A 138 -16.44 -14.44 18.30
N ASP A 139 -17.24 -14.82 19.28
CA ASP A 139 -18.46 -15.62 19.10
C ASP A 139 -18.25 -16.94 18.32
N GLY A 140 -17.08 -17.58 18.49
CA GLY A 140 -16.75 -18.82 17.80
C GLY A 140 -16.20 -18.65 16.38
N LEU A 141 -16.15 -17.41 15.86
CA LEU A 141 -15.53 -17.07 14.59
C LEU A 141 -14.12 -16.52 14.84
N TYR A 142 -13.14 -17.09 14.16
CA TYR A 142 -11.77 -16.58 14.11
C TYR A 142 -11.57 -15.83 12.79
N ARG A 143 -11.11 -14.59 12.86
CA ARG A 143 -10.78 -13.76 11.72
C ARG A 143 -9.27 -13.48 11.71
N VAL A 144 -8.64 -13.62 10.56
CA VAL A 144 -7.22 -13.34 10.35
C VAL A 144 -7.07 -12.39 9.17
N GLU A 145 -6.48 -11.24 9.41
CA GLU A 145 -6.07 -10.34 8.33
C GLU A 145 -4.65 -10.66 7.92
N MET A 146 -4.46 -10.97 6.63
CA MET A 146 -3.16 -11.31 6.07
C MET A 146 -2.80 -10.32 4.97
N GLU A 147 -1.52 -9.98 4.92
CA GLU A 147 -0.96 -9.08 3.93
C GLU A 147 0.25 -9.75 3.27
N LEU A 148 0.37 -9.57 1.97
CA LEU A 148 1.53 -9.96 1.19
C LEU A 148 2.07 -8.75 0.44
N LYS A 149 3.33 -8.44 0.67
CA LYS A 149 4.07 -7.40 -0.07
C LYS A 149 4.90 -8.05 -1.15
N LEU A 150 4.73 -7.59 -2.38
CA LEU A 150 5.46 -8.06 -3.56
C LEU A 150 6.02 -6.87 -4.31
N ASP A 151 7.16 -7.07 -4.95
CA ASP A 151 7.65 -6.16 -5.97
C ASP A 151 6.74 -6.26 -7.20
N LYS A 152 6.07 -5.14 -7.55
CA LYS A 152 5.09 -5.13 -8.64
C LYS A 152 5.71 -5.45 -9.98
N ASP A 153 6.93 -4.98 -10.25
CA ASP A 153 7.56 -5.16 -11.56
C ASP A 153 7.89 -6.64 -11.79
N LYS A 154 8.44 -7.30 -10.76
CA LYS A 154 8.66 -8.75 -10.78
C LYS A 154 7.35 -9.54 -10.90
N TRP A 155 6.29 -9.12 -10.22
CA TRP A 155 5.00 -9.80 -10.31
C TRP A 155 4.38 -9.66 -11.70
N GLN A 156 4.46 -8.47 -12.31
CA GLN A 156 3.99 -8.26 -13.68
C GLN A 156 4.79 -9.10 -14.68
N GLU A 157 6.12 -9.19 -14.56
CA GLU A 157 6.93 -10.05 -15.43
C GLU A 157 6.51 -11.54 -15.36
N LEU A 158 6.18 -12.04 -14.17
CA LEU A 158 5.83 -13.44 -13.97
C LEU A 158 4.40 -13.81 -14.38
N PHE A 159 3.47 -12.85 -14.36
CA PHE A 159 2.03 -13.12 -14.51
C PHE A 159 1.34 -12.32 -15.61
N ALA A 160 1.96 -11.29 -16.17
CA ALA A 160 1.46 -10.59 -17.36
C ALA A 160 1.94 -11.33 -18.62
N TYR A 161 0.99 -11.92 -19.33
CA TYR A 161 1.16 -12.47 -20.68
C TYR A 161 0.55 -11.51 -21.71
#